data_AF-A0A2G8PHK9-F1
#
_entry.id   AF-A0A2G8PHK9-F1
#
_cell.length_a   1.000
_cell.length_b   1.000
_cell.length_c   1.000
_cell.angle_alpha   90.00
_cell.angle_beta   90.00
_cell.angle_gamma   90.00
#
_symmetry.space_group_name_H-M   'P 1'
#
loop_
_entity.id
_entity.type
_entity.pdbx_description
1 polymer ?
#
loop_
_entity_poly.entity_id
_entity_poly.type
_entity_poly.pdbx_seq_one_letter_code
_entity_poly.pdbx_strand_id
1 'polypeptide(L)' 'MLDPIPPPVLEEYLLEAGIIDRSQLSLAKKLQHRQQGPLLMILLELSFIDLEQLRRLLDLGRTYDHAPNAG' A
#
# COMPACT_ATOMS: atom_id res chain seq x y z
N MET A 1 -3.17 -18.33 -0.74
CA MET A 1 -2.06 -17.40 -0.47
C MET A 1 -2.67 -16.02 -0.64
N LEU A 2 -2.53 -15.11 0.31
CA LEU A 2 -3.13 -13.78 0.20
C LEU A 2 -2.25 -12.99 -0.76
N ASP A 3 -2.72 -12.70 -1.98
CA ASP A 3 -1.98 -11.87 -2.92
C ASP A 3 -2.43 -10.41 -2.76
N PRO A 4 -1.67 -9.57 -2.02
CA PRO A 4 -2.02 -8.17 -1.84
C PRO A 4 -1.96 -7.40 -3.17
N ILE A 5 -2.55 -6.19 -3.20
CA ILE A 5 -2.42 -5.25 -4.33
C ILE A 5 -0.96 -5.23 -4.79
N PRO A 6 -0.68 -5.43 -6.09
CA PRO A 6 0.68 -5.37 -6.61
C PRO A 6 1.34 -4.05 -6.18
N PRO A 7 2.59 -4.07 -5.68
CA PRO A 7 3.24 -2.86 -5.16
C PRO A 7 3.17 -1.63 -6.10
N PRO A 8 3.37 -1.76 -7.42
CA PRO A 8 3.23 -0.62 -8.33
C PRO A 8 1.84 0.03 -8.32
N VAL A 9 0.78 -0.80 -8.30
CA VAL A 9 -0.62 -0.33 -8.28
C VAL A 9 -0.95 0.32 -6.95
N LEU A 10 -0.45 -0.23 -5.85
CA LEU A 10 -0.63 0.34 -4.52
C LEU A 10 0.06 1.72 -4.40
N GLU A 11 1.30 1.83 -4.88
CA GLU A 11 2.05 3.09 -4.85
C GLU A 11 1.35 4.21 -5.62
N GLU A 12 0.84 3.90 -6.82
CA GLU A 12 0.09 4.86 -7.63
C GLU A 12 -1.20 5.29 -6.95
N TYR A 13 -2.00 4.33 -6.45
CA TYR A 13 -3.24 4.62 -5.73
C TYR A 13 -3.01 5.53 -4.51
N LEU A 14 -1.97 5.24 -3.71
CA LEU A 14 -1.65 6.04 -2.52
C LEU A 14 -1.33 7.51 -2.86
N LEU A 15 -0.68 7.75 -4.01
CA LEU A 15 -0.37 9.10 -4.50
C LEU A 15 -1.60 9.78 -5.12
N GLU A 16 -2.35 9.10 -5.97
CA GLU A 16 -3.52 9.66 -6.65
C GLU A 16 -4.65 10.00 -5.68
N ALA A 17 -4.87 9.14 -4.67
CA ALA A 17 -5.84 9.38 -3.62
C ALA A 17 -5.40 10.43 -2.59
N GLY A 18 -4.16 10.94 -2.68
CA GLY A 18 -3.59 11.89 -1.73
C GLY A 18 -3.44 11.34 -0.32
N ILE A 19 -3.39 10.01 -0.16
CA ILE A 19 -3.19 9.34 1.13
C ILE A 19 -1.78 9.62 1.65
N ILE A 20 -0.81 9.62 0.73
CA ILE A 20 0.56 10.05 1.00
C ILE A 20 1.08 10.93 -0.13
N ASP A 21 2.13 11.70 0.14
CA ASP A 21 2.87 12.42 -0.89
C ASP A 21 4.13 11.67 -1.38
N ARG A 22 4.77 12.21 -2.43
CA ARG A 22 5.97 11.60 -3.05
C ARG A 22 7.16 11.49 -2.10
N SER A 23 7.31 12.44 -1.18
CA SER A 23 8.40 12.45 -0.18
C SER A 23 8.17 11.36 0.87
N GLN A 24 6.93 11.24 1.35
CA GLN A 24 6.52 10.16 2.26
C GLN A 24 6.72 8.79 1.63
N LEU A 25 6.29 8.60 0.36
CA LEU A 25 6.50 7.36 -0.37
C LEU A 25 8.00 7.04 -0.53
N SER A 26 8.82 8.04 -0.87
CA SER A 26 10.27 7.86 -1.00
C SER A 26 10.92 7.40 0.31
N LEU A 27 10.53 7.99 1.45
CA LEU A 27 11.04 7.59 2.76
C LEU A 27 10.61 6.17 3.12
N ALA A 28 9.32 5.86 2.93
CA ALA A 28 8.77 4.54 3.22
C ALA A 28 9.48 3.45 2.41
N LYS A 29 9.73 3.66 1.11
CA LYS A 29 10.45 2.69 0.26
C LYS A 29 11.90 2.47 0.70
N LYS A 30 12.61 3.52 1.13
CA LYS A 30 13.97 3.39 1.67
C LYS A 30 14.00 2.51 2.92
N LEU A 31 13.03 2.69 3.82
CA LEU A 31 12.90 1.87 5.03
C LEU A 31 12.43 0.45 4.70
N GLN A 32 11.51 0.30 3.76
CA GLN A 32 11.04 -0.99 3.27
C GLN A 32 12.21 -1.85 2.75
N HIS A 33 13.11 -1.28 1.95
CA HIS A 33 14.28 -1.99 1.43
C HIS A 33 15.25 -2.41 2.52
N ARG A 34 15.38 -1.62 3.59
CA ARG A 34 16.25 -1.94 4.74
C ARG A 34 15.66 -3.01 5.64
N GLN A 35 14.35 -2.97 5.86
CA GLN A 35 13.65 -3.85 6.80
C GLN A 35 13.07 -5.11 6.14
N GLN A 36 13.03 -5.16 4.79
CA GLN A 36 12.37 -6.20 4.00
C GLN A 36 10.89 -6.42 4.39
N GLY A 37 10.22 -5.36 4.85
CA GLY A 37 8.82 -5.40 5.30
C GLY A 37 7.81 -5.06 4.20
N PRO A 38 6.52 -5.29 4.43
CA PRO A 38 5.46 -4.83 3.53
C PRO A 38 5.29 -3.30 3.64
N LEU A 39 5.15 -2.62 2.50
CA LEU A 39 5.06 -1.16 2.44
C LEU A 39 3.98 -0.59 3.36
N LEU A 40 2.81 -1.23 3.44
CA LEU A 40 1.71 -0.82 4.30
C LEU A 40 2.07 -0.79 5.79
N MET A 41 2.92 -1.71 6.27
CA MET A 41 3.40 -1.67 7.66
C MET A 41 4.37 -0.53 7.89
N ILE A 42 5.27 -0.28 6.93
CA ILE A 42 6.20 0.85 7.03
C ILE A 42 5.44 2.18 7.06
N LEU A 43 4.37 2.32 6.26
CA LEU A 43 3.52 3.52 6.26
C LEU A 43 2.80 3.72 7.60
N LEU A 44 2.34 2.64 8.23
CA LEU A 44 1.73 2.68 9.57
C LEU A 44 2.77 3.05 10.64
N GLU A 45 3.94 2.40 10.63
CA GLU A 45 5.03 2.67 11.58
C GLU A 45 5.50 4.13 11.54
N LEU A 46 5.54 4.71 10.34
CA LEU A 46 5.87 6.13 10.14
C LEU A 46 4.70 7.08 10.43
N SER A 47 3.53 6.56 10.80
CA SER A 47 2.30 7.34 11.00
C SER A 47 1.89 8.16 9.76
N PHE A 48 2.26 7.70 8.56
CA PHE A 48 1.80 8.29 7.31
C PHE A 48 0.38 7.86 6.96
N ILE A 49 -0.02 6.69 7.48
CA ILE A 49 -1.40 6.24 7.49
C ILE A 49 -1.77 5.81 8.91
N ASP A 50 -3.06 5.81 9.20
CA ASP A 50 -3.60 5.24 10.45
C ASP A 50 -4.16 3.82 10.25
N LEU A 51 -4.65 3.23 11.35
CA LEU A 51 -5.24 1.89 11.35
C LEU A 51 -6.52 1.79 10.51
N GLU A 52 -7.28 2.88 10.41
CA GLU A 52 -8.53 2.92 9.66
C GLU A 52 -8.25 2.91 8.15
N GLN A 53 -7.32 3.76 7.73
CA GLN A 53 -6.80 3.80 6.36
C GLN A 53 -6.13 2.49 5.98
N LEU A 54 -5.31 1.91 6.86
CA LEU A 54 -4.73 0.58 6.64
C LEU A 54 -5.81 -0.46 6.38
N ARG A 55 -6.88 -0.48 7.19
CA ARG A 55 -7.96 -1.45 7.01
C ARG A 55 -8.66 -1.28 5.66
N ARG A 56 -8.96 -0.04 5.25
CA ARG A 56 -9.53 0.24 3.92
C ARG A 56 -8.61 -0.21 2.78
N LEU A 57 -7.30 0.00 2.90
CA LEU A 57 -6.32 -0.44 1.90
C LEU A 57 -6.22 -1.96 1.80
N LEU A 58 -6.32 -2.67 2.94
CA LEU A 58 -6.37 -4.14 2.95
C LEU A 58 -7.68 -4.67 2.34
N ASP A 59 -8.81 -4.01 2.61
CA ASP A 59 -10.10 -4.35 1.99
C ASP A 59 -10.09 -4.12 0.47
N LEU A 60 -9.42 -3.05 0.01
CA LEU A 60 -9.21 -2.79 -1.42
C LEU A 60 -8.42 -3.92 -2.09
N GLY A 61 -7.41 -4.47 -1.42
CA GLY A 61 -6.65 -5.61 -1.95
C GLY A 61 -7.49 -6.86 -2.17
N ARG A 62 -8.50 -7.09 -1.32
CA ARG A 62 -9.45 -8.19 -1.49
C ARG A 62 -10.32 -8.04 -2.73
N THR A 63 -10.53 -6.80 -3.20
CA THR A 63 -11.35 -6.54 -4.39
C THR A 63 -10.57 -6.80 -5.69
N TYR A 64 -9.24 -6.64 -5.68
CA TYR A 64 -8.37 -6.98 -6.82
C TYR A 64 -8.15 -8.48 -7.01
N ASP A 65 -8.13 -9.27 -5.93
CA ASP A 65 -8.08 -10.74 -5.98
C ASP A 65 -9.34 -11.35 -6.64
N HIS A 66 -10.48 -10.65 -6.54
CA HIS A 66 -11.76 -11.10 -7.08
C HIS A 66 -12.11 -10.52 -8.47
N ALA A 67 -11.20 -9.82 -9.15
CA ALA A 67 -11.45 -9.40 -10.53
C ALA A 67 -11.54 -10.65 -11.43
N PRO A 68 -12.73 -11.00 -11.97
CA PRO A 68 -12.82 -12.10 -12.91
C PRO A 68 -12.00 -11.72 -14.14
N ASN A 69 -11.15 -12.63 -14.61
CA ASN A 69 -10.45 -12.53 -15.88
C ASN A 69 -11.38 -11.93 -16.95
N ALA A 70 -11.17 -10.67 -17.30
CA ALA A 70 -11.69 -10.07 -18.51
C ALA A 70 -10.63 -10.30 -19.58
N GLY A 71 -10.80 -11.39 -20.35
CA GLY A 71 -9.91 -11.78 -21.45
C GLY A 71 -9.91 -13.28 -21.67
#